data_AF-A0A7C3JBB2-F1
#
_entry.id   AF-A0A7C3JBB2-F1
#
_cell.length_a   1.000
_cell.length_b   1.000
_cell.length_c   1.000
_cell.angle_alpha   90.00
_cell.angle_beta   90.00
_cell.angle_gamma   90.00
#
_symmetry.space_group_name_H-M   'P 1'
#
loop_
_entity.id
_entity.type
_entity.pdbx_description
1 polymer ?
#
loop_
_entity_poly.entity_id
_entity_poly.type
_entity_poly.pdbx_seq_one_letter_code
_entity_poly.pdbx_strand_id
1 'polypeptide(L)' 'MMGLGLGFGLFHFVWMFLFWVVVIALAIWLVSLLFPATKGQNENNNPPLSALEILKTRYAQGELTAEQYQEMLQNIRQPS' A
#
# COMPACT_ATOMS: atom_id res chain seq x y z
N MET A 1 19.07 13.73 50.36
CA MET A 1 17.70 13.39 49.92
C MET A 1 17.52 13.94 48.52
N MET A 2 17.71 13.14 47.46
CA MET A 2 17.59 13.59 46.07
C MET A 2 16.87 12.53 45.25
N GLY A 3 15.60 12.77 44.90
CA GLY A 3 14.77 11.77 44.21
C GLY A 3 13.53 12.32 43.50
N LEU A 4 13.51 13.61 43.12
CA LEU A 4 12.33 14.25 42.51
C LEU A 4 12.63 15.01 41.19
N GLY A 5 13.76 14.71 40.53
CA GLY A 5 14.12 15.35 39.25
C GLY A 5 13.79 14.54 37.98
N LEU A 6 13.60 13.22 38.11
CA LEU A 6 13.46 12.32 36.97
C LEU A 6 12.08 12.35 36.30
N GLY A 7 11.02 12.71 37.03
CA GLY A 7 9.65 12.75 36.48
C GLY A 7 9.40 13.90 35.51
N PHE A 8 9.98 15.07 35.78
CA PHE A 8 9.76 16.27 34.96
C PHE A 8 10.50 16.20 33.62
N GLY A 9 11.71 15.62 33.61
CA GLY A 9 12.50 15.43 32.38
C GLY A 9 11.88 14.42 31.41
N LEU A 10 11.34 13.31 31.92
CA LEU A 10 10.64 12.32 31.09
C LEU A 10 9.34 12.87 30.51
N PHE A 11 8.57 13.62 31.29
CA PHE A 11 7.35 14.26 30.80
C PHE A 11 7.64 15.26 29.68
N HIS A 12 8.70 16.06 29.82
CA HIS A 12 9.15 16.98 28.78
C HIS A 12 9.60 16.25 27.51
N PHE A 13 10.33 15.14 27.65
CA PHE A 13 10.79 14.34 26.51
C PHE A 13 9.63 13.73 25.72
N VAL A 14 8.64 13.18 26.43
CA VAL A 14 7.42 12.64 25.79
C VAL A 14 6.63 13.75 25.09
N TRP A 15 6.49 14.91 25.72
CA TRP A 15 5.80 16.05 25.12
C TRP A 15 6.49 16.56 23.85
N MET A 16 7.83 16.66 23.89
CA MET A 16 8.65 17.02 22.73
C MET A 16 8.45 16.02 21.59
N PHE A 17 8.46 14.72 21.89
CA PHE A 17 8.27 13.68 20.89
C PHE A 17 6.87 13.73 20.26
N LEU A 18 5.84 13.90 21.07
CA LEU A 18 4.45 14.10 20.60
C LEU A 18 4.35 15.30 19.65
N PHE A 19 4.98 16.43 20.01
CA PHE A 19 5.01 17.61 19.16
C PHE A 19 5.67 17.30 17.80
N TRP A 20 6.81 16.61 17.78
CA TRP A 20 7.46 16.20 16.53
C TRP A 20 6.60 15.26 15.69
N VAL A 21 5.91 14.29 16.30
CA VAL A 21 4.99 13.40 15.58
C VAL A 21 3.88 14.20 14.89
N VAL A 22 3.30 15.19 15.59
CA VAL A 22 2.28 16.07 15.01
C VAL A 22 2.83 16.90 13.86
N VAL A 23 4.02 17.49 14.02
CA VAL A 23 4.69 18.27 12.96
C VAL A 23 4.95 17.40 11.72
N ILE A 24 5.45 16.19 11.90
CA ILE A 24 5.70 15.24 10.79
C ILE A 24 4.38 14.83 10.12
N ALA A 25 3.35 14.51 10.90
CA ALA A 25 2.04 14.17 10.36
C ALA A 25 1.45 15.30 9.52
N LEU A 26 1.56 16.55 9.98
CA LEU A 26 1.16 17.74 9.23
C LEU A 26 1.95 17.90 7.94
N ALA A 27 3.27 17.70 7.98
CA ALA A 27 4.12 17.77 6.80
C ALA A 27 3.72 16.70 5.76
N ILE A 28 3.53 15.44 6.19
CA ILE A 28 3.06 14.35 5.33
C ILE A 28 1.68 14.68 4.76
N TRP A 29 0.78 15.23 5.56
CA TRP A 29 -0.57 15.61 5.11
C TRP A 29 -0.52 16.70 4.04
N LEU A 30 0.30 17.73 4.22
CA LEU A 30 0.52 18.78 3.21
C LEU A 30 1.09 18.21 1.91
N VAL A 31 2.12 17.35 2.03
CA VAL A 31 2.74 16.69 0.88
C VAL A 31 1.74 15.77 0.18
N SER A 32 0.90 15.04 0.92
CA SER A 32 -0.14 14.17 0.35
C SER A 32 -1.27 14.93 -0.33
N LEU A 33 -1.49 16.19 0.03
CA LEU A 33 -2.47 17.06 -0.62
C LEU A 33 -1.91 17.64 -1.93
N LEU A 34 -0.63 18.03 -1.92
CA LEU A 34 0.06 18.61 -3.09
C LEU A 34 0.50 17.55 -4.11
N PHE A 35 0.91 16.40 -3.61
CA PHE A 35 1.14 15.19 -4.37
C PHE A 35 0.02 14.25 -3.97
N PRO A 36 -1.19 14.36 -4.57
CA PRO A 36 -2.12 13.25 -4.52
C PRO A 36 -1.30 12.08 -5.04
N ALA A 37 -0.91 11.18 -4.15
CA ALA A 37 -0.29 9.94 -4.54
C ALA A 37 -1.24 9.44 -5.60
N THR A 38 -0.77 9.36 -6.85
CA THR A 38 -1.36 8.47 -7.82
C THR A 38 -1.17 7.13 -7.15
N LYS A 39 -2.16 6.80 -6.32
CA LYS A 39 -2.41 5.50 -5.78
C LYS A 39 -2.72 4.74 -7.06
N GLY A 40 -1.65 4.33 -7.74
CA GLY A 40 -1.62 3.08 -8.45
C GLY A 40 -1.98 2.07 -7.38
N GLN A 41 -3.29 1.94 -7.18
CA GLN A 41 -4.01 0.72 -6.94
C GLN A 41 -3.08 -0.46 -6.63
N ASN A 42 -2.49 -0.45 -5.44
CA ASN A 42 -1.78 -1.59 -4.87
C ASN A 42 -1.86 -1.53 -3.35
N GLU A 43 -3.04 -1.11 -2.87
CA GLU A 43 -3.49 -1.48 -1.54
C GLU A 43 -4.26 -2.78 -1.67
N ASN A 44 -3.52 -3.89 -1.68
CA ASN A 44 -3.80 -5.15 -0.97
C ASN A 44 -5.25 -5.61 -0.77
N ASN A 45 -6.15 -5.43 -1.73
CA ASN A 45 -7.52 -5.96 -1.68
C ASN A 45 -8.08 -6.37 -3.05
N ASN A 46 -7.21 -6.79 -3.96
CA ASN A 46 -7.67 -7.44 -5.18
C ASN A 46 -7.34 -8.95 -5.11
N PRO A 47 -8.34 -9.86 -5.19
CA PRO A 47 -8.10 -11.26 -5.53
C PRO A 47 -7.37 -11.33 -6.89
N PRO A 48 -6.60 -12.40 -7.17
CA PRO A 48 -5.39 -12.40 -8.00
C PRO A 48 -5.55 -11.71 -9.37
N LEU A 49 -5.31 -10.40 -9.44
CA LEU A 49 -4.70 -9.81 -10.64
C LEU A 49 -3.29 -10.37 -10.61
N SER A 50 -2.92 -11.30 -11.47
CA SER A 50 -2.73 -10.94 -12.87
C SER A 50 -2.71 -12.17 -13.77
N ALA A 51 -3.34 -13.30 -13.40
CA ALA A 51 -3.39 -14.45 -14.31
C ALA A 51 -4.16 -14.10 -15.61
N LEU A 52 -5.29 -13.39 -15.46
CA LEU A 52 -6.08 -12.89 -16.60
C LEU A 52 -5.40 -11.76 -17.37
N GLU A 53 -4.72 -10.84 -16.69
CA GLU A 53 -4.00 -9.74 -17.36
C GLU A 53 -2.75 -10.23 -18.10
N ILE A 54 -2.04 -11.23 -17.57
CA ILE A 54 -0.94 -11.90 -18.27
C ILE A 54 -1.46 -12.61 -19.51
N LEU A 55 -2.57 -13.36 -19.39
CA LEU A 55 -3.20 -14.04 -20.52
C LEU A 55 -3.65 -13.07 -21.61
N LYS A 56 -4.30 -11.98 -21.23
CA LYS A 56 -4.78 -10.95 -22.17
C LYS A 56 -3.61 -10.27 -22.90
N THR A 57 -2.52 -10.01 -22.19
CA THR A 57 -1.31 -9.40 -22.77
C THR A 57 -0.69 -10.33 -23.82
N ARG A 58 -0.53 -11.62 -23.51
CA ARG A 58 0.06 -12.58 -24.46
C ARG A 58 -0.87 -12.94 -25.62
N TYR A 59 -2.19 -12.94 -25.39
CA TYR A 59 -3.18 -13.06 -26.48
C TYR A 59 -3.10 -11.85 -27.44
N ALA A 60 -2.97 -10.63 -26.91
CA ALA A 60 -2.79 -9.43 -27.72
C ALA A 60 -1.46 -9.42 -28.50
N GLN A 61 -0.43 -10.09 -27.97
CA GLN A 61 0.83 -10.33 -28.67
C GLN A 61 0.73 -11.44 -29.74
N GLY A 62 -0.40 -12.15 -29.82
CA GLY A 62 -0.62 -13.25 -30.76
C GLY A 62 0.11 -14.55 -30.39
N GLU A 63 0.72 -14.62 -29.20
CA GLU A 63 1.43 -15.80 -28.71
C GLU A 63 0.48 -16.91 -28.25
N LEU A 64 -0.78 -16.58 -27.97
CA LEU A 64 -1.82 -17.54 -27.63
C LEU A 64 -2.92 -17.55 -28.69
N THR A 65 -3.35 -18.75 -29.07
CA THR A 65 -4.58 -18.92 -29.86
C THR A 65 -5.82 -18.70 -28.99
N ALA A 66 -6.95 -18.34 -29.61
CA ALA A 66 -8.20 -18.08 -28.91
C ALA A 66 -8.68 -19.27 -28.07
N GLU A 67 -8.40 -20.49 -28.52
CA GLU A 67 -8.73 -21.75 -27.84
C GLU A 67 -7.98 -21.87 -26.50
N GLN A 68 -6.66 -21.65 -26.53
CA GLN A 68 -5.79 -21.70 -25.33
C GLN A 68 -6.19 -20.62 -24.31
N TYR A 69 -6.55 -19.43 -24.79
CA TYR A 69 -7.04 -18.35 -23.93
C TYR A 69 -8.33 -18.75 -23.19
N GLN A 70 -9.28 -19.39 -23.87
CA GLN A 70 -10.54 -19.80 -23.26
C GLN A 70 -10.37 -20.93 -22.24
N GLU A 71 -9.47 -21.88 -22.47
CA GLU A 71 -9.20 -22.98 -21.53
C GLU A 71 -8.59 -22.46 -20.22
N MET A 72 -7.61 -21.53 -20.32
CA MET A 72 -6.98 -20.93 -19.15
C MET A 72 -7.93 -19.98 -18.40
N LEU A 73 -8.79 -19.25 -19.12
CA LEU A 73 -9.84 -18.42 -18.52
C LEU A 73 -10.83 -19.27 -17.69
N GLN A 74 -11.19 -20.45 -18.18
CA GLN A 74 -12.10 -21.37 -17.47
C GLN A 74 -11.45 -21.95 -16.22
N ASN A 75 -10.17 -22.35 -16.30
CA ASN A 75 -9.41 -22.83 -15.14
C ASN A 75 -9.28 -21.77 -14.04
N ILE A 76 -9.01 -20.51 -14.40
CA ILE A 76 -8.87 -19.42 -13.42
C ILE A 76 -10.21 -19.06 -12.76
N ARG A 77 -11.32 -19.19 -13.50
CA ARG A 77 -12.67 -18.89 -13.00
C ARG A 77 -13.22 -19.97 -12.05
N GLN A 78 -12.65 -21.18 -12.05
CA GLN A 78 -13.00 -22.24 -11.11
C GLN A 78 -11.92 -22.39 -10.03
N PRO A 79 -11.95 -21.59 -8.95
CA PRO A 79 -11.17 -21.90 -7.76
C PRO A 79 -11.77 -23.15 -7.10
N SER A 80 -11.03 -24.25 -7.10
CA SER A 80 -11.32 -25.46 -6.32
C SER A 80 -11.34 -25.17 -4.82
#